data_AF-A0A6V7MAX2-F1
#
_entry.id   AF-A0A6V7MAX2-F1
#
_cell.length_a   1.000
_cell.length_b   1.000
_cell.length_c   1.000
_cell.angle_alpha   90.00
_cell.angle_beta   90.00
_cell.angle_gamma   90.00
#
_symmetry.space_group_name_H-M   'P 1'
#
loop_
_entity.id
_entity.type
_entity.pdbx_description
1 polymer ?
#
loop_
_entity_poly.entity_id
_entity_poly.type
_entity_poly.pdbx_seq_one_letter_code
_entity_poly.pdbx_strand_id
1 'polypeptide(L)'
;PDHIGIILSPYPNVHLEKWTIVDGPPLACPPWNNREVYFIYYACASDCSPYNFSLTLKVPETHRGPLLTIAVAGHFLHGENQRSLRFKNFLSQFPPWSVVTPWTSSYTSWEY
;
A
#
# COMPACT_ATOMS: atom_id res chain seq x y z
N PRO A 1 4.32 -8.79 4.92
CA PRO A 1 4.01 -8.76 3.48
C PRO A 1 5.30 -8.53 2.69
N ASP A 2 5.43 -9.19 1.56
CA ASP A 2 6.67 -9.24 0.78
C ASP A 2 6.65 -8.14 -0.28
N HIS A 3 5.51 -7.93 -0.92
CA HIS A 3 5.27 -6.78 -1.80
C HIS A 3 4.21 -5.89 -1.17
N ILE A 4 4.50 -4.59 -1.05
CA ILE A 4 3.64 -3.59 -0.44
C ILE A 4 3.46 -2.44 -1.45
N GLY A 5 2.21 -2.20 -1.83
CA GLY A 5 1.80 -0.98 -2.52
C GLY A 5 1.24 0.01 -1.51
N ILE A 6 1.86 1.17 -1.38
CA ILE A 6 1.36 2.29 -0.57
C ILE A 6 0.83 3.34 -1.54
N ILE A 7 -0.42 3.75 -1.34
CA ILE A 7 -1.09 4.78 -2.11
C ILE A 7 -1.37 5.93 -1.16
N LEU A 8 -0.86 7.11 -1.51
CA LEU A 8 -1.10 8.35 -0.80
C LEU A 8 -1.98 9.23 -1.68
N SER A 9 -3.05 9.76 -1.13
CA SER A 9 -3.87 10.75 -1.82
C SER A 9 -4.21 11.90 -0.88
N PRO A 10 -3.55 13.07 -0.99
CA PRO A 10 -3.94 14.26 -0.24
C PRO A 10 -5.36 14.72 -0.57
N TYR A 11 -6.04 15.37 0.37
CA TYR A 11 -7.35 15.99 0.14
C TYR A 11 -7.22 17.30 -0.67
N PRO A 12 -8.30 17.82 -1.28
CA PRO A 12 -8.23 19.01 -2.12
C PRO A 12 -7.55 20.20 -1.41
N ASN A 13 -6.65 20.87 -2.12
CA ASN A 13 -5.80 21.98 -1.63
C ASN A 13 -4.73 21.59 -0.61
N VAL A 14 -4.64 20.31 -0.19
CA VAL A 14 -3.50 19.77 0.56
C VAL A 14 -2.51 19.19 -0.44
N HIS A 15 -1.24 19.52 -0.30
CA HIS A 15 -0.19 19.04 -1.21
C HIS A 15 0.89 18.29 -0.47
N LEU A 16 1.39 17.19 -1.06
CA LEU A 16 2.55 16.50 -0.55
C LEU A 16 3.82 17.27 -0.95
N GLU A 17 4.44 17.93 0.02
CA GLU A 17 5.62 18.77 -0.21
C GLU A 17 6.92 17.96 -0.20
N LYS A 18 7.04 17.03 0.76
CA LYS A 18 8.23 16.22 0.94
C LYS A 18 7.90 14.86 1.55
N TRP A 19 8.73 13.87 1.25
CA TRP A 19 8.75 12.58 1.94
C TRP A 19 10.18 12.13 2.23
N THR A 20 10.35 11.04 2.99
CA THR A 20 11.65 10.41 3.26
C THR A 20 11.83 9.08 2.52
N ILE A 21 11.02 8.81 1.48
CA ILE A 21 10.96 7.52 0.79
C ILE A 21 12.08 7.40 -0.25
N VAL A 22 12.17 8.38 -1.13
CA VAL A 22 13.23 8.53 -2.14
C VAL A 22 13.62 10.00 -2.24
N ASP A 23 14.87 10.25 -2.64
CA ASP A 23 15.33 11.61 -2.92
C ASP A 23 14.61 12.20 -4.13
N GLY A 24 14.34 13.51 -4.07
CA GLY A 24 13.63 14.25 -5.11
C GLY A 24 12.13 14.42 -4.86
N PRO A 25 11.43 15.13 -5.76
CA PRO A 25 10.01 15.40 -5.62
C PRO A 25 9.18 14.11 -5.81
N PRO A 26 8.12 13.89 -5.03
CA PRO A 26 7.18 12.80 -5.24
C PRO A 26 6.57 12.82 -6.64
N LEU A 27 6.65 11.71 -7.36
CA LEU A 27 6.05 11.59 -8.69
C LEU A 27 4.55 11.30 -8.57
N ALA A 28 3.73 12.23 -9.03
CA ALA A 28 2.28 12.06 -9.06
C ALA A 28 1.86 11.07 -10.16
N CYS A 29 0.95 10.17 -9.81
CA CYS A 29 0.20 9.30 -10.71
C CYS A 29 -1.01 10.06 -11.30
N PRO A 30 -1.75 9.46 -12.26
CA PRO A 30 -3.02 10.01 -12.70
C PRO A 30 -3.95 10.30 -11.50
N PRO A 31 -4.62 11.46 -11.49
CA PRO A 31 -5.43 11.86 -10.34
C PRO A 31 -6.63 10.93 -10.16
N TRP A 32 -7.02 10.74 -8.90
CA TRP A 32 -8.23 10.00 -8.52
C TRP A 32 -9.16 10.94 -7.77
N ASN A 33 -10.42 11.03 -8.18
CA ASN A 33 -11.39 11.96 -7.59
C ASN A 33 -10.89 13.42 -7.51
N ASN A 34 -10.21 13.89 -8.57
CA ASN A 34 -9.57 15.22 -8.62
C ASN A 34 -8.55 15.48 -7.48
N ARG A 35 -7.97 14.41 -6.92
CA ARG A 35 -6.92 14.48 -5.91
C ARG A 35 -5.60 13.95 -6.47
N GLU A 36 -4.51 14.54 -6.00
CA GLU A 36 -3.17 14.02 -6.25
C GLU A 36 -3.07 12.58 -5.72
N VAL A 37 -2.33 11.73 -6.44
CA VAL A 37 -2.11 10.34 -6.06
C VAL A 37 -0.62 10.07 -6.19
N TYR A 38 -0.05 9.45 -5.17
CA TYR A 38 1.34 8.99 -5.18
C TYR A 38 1.35 7.50 -4.87
N PHE A 39 2.06 6.74 -5.69
CA PHE A 39 2.21 5.31 -5.52
C PHE A 39 3.64 4.98 -5.14
N ILE A 40 3.80 4.23 -4.06
CA ILE A 40 5.08 3.72 -3.60
C ILE A 40 5.01 2.20 -3.63
N TYR A 41 5.99 1.60 -4.29
CA TYR A 41 6.20 0.18 -4.26
C TYR A 41 7.37 -0.14 -3.34
N TYR A 42 7.11 -0.94 -2.32
CA TYR A 42 8.11 -1.48 -1.42
C TYR A 42 8.11 -2.99 -1.52
N ALA A 43 9.29 -3.59 -1.73
CA ALA A 43 9.44 -5.03 -1.76
C ALA A 43 10.58 -5.47 -0.84
N CYS A 44 10.36 -6.59 -0.17
CA CYS A 44 11.34 -7.23 0.69
C CYS A 44 11.24 -8.74 0.50
N ALA A 45 12.39 -9.42 0.46
CA ALA A 45 12.48 -10.86 0.23
C ALA A 45 12.83 -11.65 1.51
N SER A 46 13.79 -11.18 2.31
CA SER A 46 14.15 -11.78 3.60
C SER A 46 14.49 -10.70 4.62
N ASP A 47 14.29 -10.99 5.91
CA ASP A 47 14.66 -10.12 7.03
C ASP A 47 14.01 -8.73 7.01
N CYS A 48 12.73 -8.68 6.65
CA CYS A 48 11.99 -7.42 6.55
C CYS A 48 11.86 -6.75 7.92
N SER A 49 12.39 -5.54 8.03
CA SER A 49 12.19 -4.65 9.16
C SER A 49 11.00 -3.71 8.89
N PRO A 50 10.36 -3.16 9.94
CA PRO A 50 9.32 -2.15 9.77
C PRO A 50 9.84 -0.96 8.93
N TYR A 51 9.16 -0.68 7.83
CA TYR A 51 9.49 0.45 6.95
C TYR A 51 8.92 1.75 7.54
N ASN A 52 9.81 2.62 8.02
CA ASN A 52 9.45 3.91 8.61
C ASN A 52 9.73 5.03 7.60
N PHE A 53 8.74 5.88 7.35
CA PHE A 53 8.89 7.06 6.52
C PHE A 53 8.04 8.21 7.07
N SER A 54 8.40 9.43 6.70
CA SER A 54 7.67 10.64 7.08
C SER A 54 7.18 11.38 5.84
N LEU A 55 6.04 12.06 5.98
CA LEU A 55 5.43 12.91 4.97
C LEU A 55 5.29 14.33 5.52
N THR A 56 5.61 15.32 4.70
CA THR A 56 5.35 16.74 4.97
C THR A 56 4.25 17.20 4.04
N LEU A 57 3.13 17.64 4.62
CA LEU A 57 1.99 18.16 3.88
C LEU A 57 1.94 19.68 3.99
N LYS A 58 1.74 20.34 2.86
CA LYS A 58 1.40 21.76 2.80
C LYS A 58 -0.12 21.90 2.88
N VAL A 59 -0.60 22.52 3.95
CA VAL A 59 -2.03 22.62 4.30
C VAL A 59 -2.44 24.09 4.39
N PRO A 60 -3.53 24.52 3.73
CA PRO A 60 -4.10 25.87 3.90
C PRO A 60 -4.67 26.05 5.31
N GLU A 61 -4.53 27.26 5.89
CA GLU A 61 -5.10 27.57 7.23
C GLU A 61 -6.63 27.40 7.30
N THR A 62 -7.29 27.53 6.15
CA THR A 62 -8.75 27.38 6.01
C THR A 62 -9.20 25.93 5.89
N HIS A 63 -8.28 24.97 5.75
CA HIS A 63 -8.62 23.57 5.55
C HIS A 63 -9.32 22.97 6.77
N ARG A 64 -10.37 22.19 6.52
CA ARG A 64 -11.15 21.49 7.55
C ARG A 64 -11.38 20.05 7.10
N GLY A 65 -11.31 19.12 8.04
CA GLY A 65 -11.50 17.69 7.76
C GLY A 65 -10.18 16.97 7.49
N PRO A 66 -10.23 15.77 6.89
CA PRO A 66 -9.05 14.95 6.65
C PRO A 66 -8.08 15.63 5.66
N LEU A 67 -6.80 15.38 5.86
CA LEU A 67 -5.67 15.85 5.08
C LEU A 67 -5.22 14.82 4.06
N LEU A 68 -5.28 13.53 4.40
CA LEU A 68 -4.64 12.47 3.64
C LEU A 68 -5.40 11.15 3.73
N THR A 69 -5.64 10.53 2.58
CA THR A 69 -6.00 9.11 2.53
C THR A 69 -4.74 8.30 2.28
N ILE A 70 -4.51 7.30 3.12
CA ILE A 70 -3.42 6.32 2.96
C ILE A 70 -4.07 4.96 2.74
N ALA A 71 -3.70 4.28 1.66
CA ALA A 71 -4.06 2.89 1.45
C ALA A 71 -2.81 2.03 1.30
N VAL A 72 -2.82 0.86 1.94
CA VAL A 72 -1.73 -0.10 1.92
C VAL A 72 -2.27 -1.44 1.47
N ALA A 73 -1.74 -1.92 0.34
CA ALA A 73 -2.00 -3.24 -0.19
C ALA A 73 -0.77 -4.12 -0.01
N GLY A 74 -0.89 -5.21 0.75
CA GLY A 74 0.20 -6.14 1.01
C GLY A 74 -0.05 -7.49 0.34
N HIS A 75 0.94 -8.02 -0.38
CA HIS A 75 0.95 -9.37 -0.91
C HIS A 75 1.91 -10.24 -0.08
N PHE A 76 1.45 -11.42 0.29
CA PHE A 76 2.21 -12.44 1.01
C PHE A 76 2.50 -13.57 0.03
N LEU A 77 3.73 -13.59 -0.46
CA LEU A 77 4.29 -14.50 -1.45
C LEU A 77 5.02 -15.66 -0.80
N HIS A 78 5.57 -15.46 0.40
CA HIS A 78 6.31 -16.49 1.13
C HIS A 78 6.10 -16.40 2.64
N GLY A 79 6.67 -17.37 3.36
CA GLY A 79 6.59 -17.46 4.82
C GLY A 79 5.24 -17.92 5.36
N GLU A 80 5.13 -17.92 6.69
CA GLU A 80 3.97 -18.49 7.39
C GLU A 80 2.68 -17.71 7.12
N ASN A 81 2.79 -16.41 6.84
CA ASN A 81 1.66 -15.53 6.56
C ASN A 81 1.11 -15.69 5.13
N GLN A 82 1.75 -16.49 4.27
CA GLN A 82 1.30 -16.69 2.88
C GLN A 82 -0.05 -17.41 2.81
N ARG A 83 -0.33 -18.36 3.71
CA ARG A 83 -1.54 -19.21 3.62
C ARG A 83 -2.09 -19.58 4.99
N SER A 84 -3.31 -19.12 5.28
CA SER A 84 -4.09 -19.58 6.43
C SER A 84 -4.55 -21.04 6.26
N LEU A 85 -4.93 -21.71 7.35
CA LEU A 85 -5.47 -23.08 7.30
C LEU A 85 -6.71 -23.17 6.38
N ARG A 86 -7.62 -22.19 6.50
CA ARG A 86 -8.79 -22.09 5.61
C ARG A 86 -8.39 -21.99 4.15
N PHE A 87 -7.34 -21.23 3.84
CA PHE A 87 -6.88 -21.10 2.46
C PHE A 87 -6.25 -22.40 1.94
N LYS A 88 -5.45 -23.09 2.76
CA LYS A 88 -4.90 -24.41 2.41
C LYS A 88 -6.01 -25.43 2.09
N ASN A 89 -7.08 -25.46 2.89
CA ASN A 89 -8.24 -26.33 2.65
C ASN A 89 -9.04 -25.96 1.39
N PHE A 90 -9.03 -24.70 0.99
CA PHE A 90 -9.61 -24.28 -0.29
C PHE A 90 -8.75 -24.76 -1.47
N LEU A 91 -7.42 -24.59 -1.37
CA LEU A 91 -6.49 -25.02 -2.42
C LEU A 91 -6.51 -26.54 -2.65
N SER A 92 -6.80 -27.34 -1.63
CA SER A 92 -6.91 -28.80 -1.77
C SER A 92 -8.16 -29.26 -2.52
N GLN A 93 -9.11 -28.37 -2.84
CA GLN A 93 -10.31 -28.69 -3.60
C GLN A 93 -10.09 -28.62 -5.12
N PHE A 94 -8.96 -28.08 -5.57
CA PHE A 94 -8.62 -28.05 -6.99
C PHE A 94 -8.30 -29.46 -7.51
N PRO A 95 -8.66 -29.79 -8.76
CA PRO A 95 -8.36 -31.09 -9.35
C PRO A 95 -6.85 -31.39 -9.40
N PRO A 96 -6.44 -32.68 -9.36
CA PRO A 96 -5.02 -33.06 -9.38
C PRO A 96 -4.24 -32.60 -10.62
N TRP A 97 -4.92 -32.32 -11.73
CA TRP A 97 -4.30 -31.84 -12.97
C TRP A 97 -4.06 -30.33 -13.01
N SER A 98 -4.53 -29.58 -12.00
CA SER A 98 -4.39 -28.13 -11.95
C SER A 98 -3.05 -27.69 -11.37
N VAL A 99 -2.42 -26.69 -12.00
CA VAL A 99 -1.29 -25.94 -11.41
C VAL A 99 -1.85 -24.67 -10.80
N VAL A 100 -1.82 -24.58 -9.46
CA VAL A 100 -2.32 -23.41 -8.73
C VAL A 100 -1.14 -22.59 -8.20
N THR A 101 -1.09 -21.31 -8.52
CA THR A 101 -0.08 -20.35 -8.03
C THR A 101 -0.73 -19.31 -7.13
N PRO A 102 -1.08 -19.67 -5.88
CA PRO A 102 -1.85 -18.79 -5.01
C PRO A 102 -0.95 -17.85 -4.21
N TRP A 103 -1.48 -16.66 -3.96
CA TRP A 103 -0.93 -15.65 -3.07
C TRP A 103 -2.04 -15.04 -2.22
N THR A 104 -1.71 -14.65 -0.99
CA THR A 104 -2.66 -13.93 -0.13
C THR A 104 -2.41 -12.44 -0.28
N SER A 105 -3.47 -11.65 -0.35
CA SER A 105 -3.39 -10.20 -0.30
C SER A 105 -4.23 -9.64 0.85
N SER A 106 -3.83 -8.46 1.32
CA SER A 106 -4.56 -7.67 2.29
C SER A 106 -4.62 -6.23 1.81
N TYR A 107 -5.69 -5.53 2.17
CA TYR A 107 -5.86 -4.12 1.88
C TYR A 107 -6.41 -3.45 3.14
N THR A 108 -5.78 -2.34 3.52
CA THR A 108 -6.29 -1.46 4.56
C THR A 108 -6.12 -0.03 4.10
N SER A 109 -7.07 0.82 4.48
CA SER A 109 -7.05 2.25 4.19
C SER A 109 -7.46 3.05 5.40
N TRP A 110 -6.88 4.23 5.53
CA TRP A 110 -7.12 5.17 6.62
C TRP A 110 -7.28 6.59 6.06
N GLU A 111 -8.02 7.39 6.81
CA GLU A 111 -8.11 8.83 6.60
C GLU A 111 -7.53 9.52 7.82
N TYR A 112 -6.62 10.45 7.58
CA TYR A 112 -5.94 11.29 8.57
C TYR A 112 -6.27 12.75 8.29
#